data_AF-A0A5N7AJL4-F1
#
_entry.id   AF-A0A5N7AJL4-F1
#
_cell.length_a   1.000
_cell.length_b   1.000
_cell.length_c   1.000
_cell.angle_alpha   90.00
_cell.angle_beta   90.00
_cell.angle_gamma   90.00
#
_symmetry.space_group_name_H-M   'P 1'
#
loop_
_entity.id
_entity.type
_entity.pdbx_description
1 polymer ?
#
loop_
_entity_poly.entity_id
_entity_poly.type
_entity_poly.pdbx_seq_one_letter_code
_entity_poly.pdbx_strand_id
1 'polypeptide(L)'
;MVSSSSLPPELRKLSDDVYVYDPSLGSLGDSHSSASNPTTVVLYTWADAHVRLVQKYFQGYRDLYPSAKIIIVMATTMKTFFAGRETNQAVVREMVIKELWPLNSCKLSTSSELPESMKYRGTTHPRILMHAFSNSGGVNLEATALVWHSLQRSVGQSIGPLPIQGLILDSTPGGSSFSLEFYRWTAGVALGFAFLPRPLAKLVAATIVLLYFGLPSLLGKESLPVRGRRVINSPDYIPTTSGRLYIYSDSDPLIGDKDVESHGREAKAKGYRDIVLEKFQGSGHVAHMRQDPKKYWAAIARFWDKSCV
;
A
#
# COMPACT_ATOMS: atom_id res chain seq x y z
N MET A 1 -15.05 29.29 8.21
CA MET A 1 -13.89 28.63 7.57
C MET A 1 -13.32 27.64 8.57
N VAL A 2 -13.63 26.35 8.42
CA VAL A 2 -13.19 25.32 9.39
C VAL A 2 -11.72 25.00 9.11
N SER A 3 -10.86 25.37 10.04
CA SER A 3 -9.47 24.93 10.10
C SER A 3 -9.43 23.43 10.41
N SER A 4 -9.41 22.54 9.42
CA SER A 4 -9.24 21.10 9.68
C SER A 4 -7.81 20.66 9.34
N SER A 5 -6.93 20.72 10.33
CA SER A 5 -5.65 20.00 10.37
C SER A 5 -5.84 18.51 10.71
N SER A 6 -7.06 18.08 11.01
CA SER A 6 -7.42 16.72 11.41
C SER A 6 -8.07 15.94 10.26
N LEU A 7 -7.94 14.61 10.33
CA LEU A 7 -8.70 13.68 9.48
C LEU A 7 -10.21 13.83 9.74
N PRO A 8 -11.08 13.38 8.82
CA PRO A 8 -12.53 13.42 8.99
C PRO A 8 -12.95 12.80 10.34
N PRO A 9 -13.92 13.39 11.04
CA PRO A 9 -14.35 12.91 12.37
C PRO A 9 -14.95 11.50 12.34
N GLU A 10 -15.36 11.04 11.17
CA GLU A 10 -15.91 9.71 10.91
C GLU A 10 -14.86 8.59 10.99
N LEU A 11 -13.56 8.93 10.91
CA LEU A 11 -12.48 7.98 11.08
C LEU A 11 -12.19 7.82 12.58
N ARG A 12 -12.36 6.61 13.10
CA ARG A 12 -11.87 6.28 14.45
C ARG A 12 -10.35 6.14 14.41
N LYS A 13 -9.67 6.72 15.39
CA LYS A 13 -8.25 6.50 15.62
C LYS A 13 -8.06 5.13 16.27
N LEU A 14 -7.40 4.20 15.57
CA LEU A 14 -7.07 2.86 16.09
C LEU A 14 -5.74 2.87 16.85
N SER A 15 -4.75 3.58 16.30
CA SER A 15 -3.44 3.83 16.92
C SER A 15 -2.94 5.21 16.48
N ASP A 16 -1.73 5.60 16.89
CA ASP A 16 -1.18 6.92 16.54
C ASP A 16 -1.11 7.20 15.04
N ASP A 17 -0.82 6.16 14.25
CA ASP A 17 -0.64 6.26 12.81
C ASP A 17 -1.72 5.52 12.02
N VAL A 18 -2.69 4.86 12.67
CA VAL A 18 -3.74 4.09 11.99
C VAL A 18 -5.14 4.61 12.30
N TYR A 19 -5.90 4.84 11.24
CA TYR A 19 -7.27 5.33 11.28
C TYR A 19 -8.19 4.37 10.52
N VAL A 20 -9.41 4.16 11.02
CA VAL A 20 -10.37 3.21 10.44
C VAL A 20 -11.72 3.88 10.25
N TYR A 21 -12.30 3.70 9.08
CA TYR A 21 -13.68 4.04 8.77
C TYR A 21 -14.45 2.75 8.51
N ASP A 22 -15.57 2.58 9.21
CA ASP A 22 -16.44 1.42 9.05
C ASP A 22 -17.88 1.89 8.76
N PRO A 23 -18.38 1.68 7.52
CA PRO A 23 -19.72 2.13 7.15
C PRO A 23 -20.84 1.35 7.87
N SER A 24 -20.55 0.15 8.38
CA SER A 24 -21.53 -0.67 9.11
C SER A 24 -21.88 -0.11 10.49
N LEU A 25 -21.04 0.75 11.06
CA LEU A 25 -21.29 1.41 12.33
C LEU A 25 -22.20 2.65 12.20
N GLY A 26 -22.45 3.13 10.98
CA GLY A 26 -23.17 4.38 10.71
C GLY A 26 -24.51 4.26 9.97
N SER A 27 -24.86 3.08 9.43
CA SER A 27 -26.10 2.88 8.65
C SER A 27 -26.98 1.77 9.24
N LEU A 28 -28.11 2.17 9.82
CA LEU A 28 -29.27 1.31 10.04
C LEU A 28 -30.06 1.25 8.73
N GLY A 29 -29.78 0.27 7.88
CA GLY A 29 -30.56 -0.02 6.68
C GLY A 29 -29.96 0.53 5.39
N ASP A 30 -30.16 -0.24 4.31
CA ASP A 30 -29.75 0.01 2.92
C ASP A 30 -28.28 -0.25 2.54
N SER A 31 -27.76 -1.43 2.90
CA SER A 31 -26.57 -1.96 2.24
C SER A 31 -26.94 -2.71 0.95
N HIS A 32 -27.14 -1.99 -0.15
CA HIS A 32 -26.94 -2.58 -1.48
C HIS A 32 -25.43 -2.78 -1.71
N SER A 33 -24.80 -3.67 -0.94
CA SER A 33 -23.44 -4.11 -1.23
C SER A 33 -23.49 -4.87 -2.54
N SER A 34 -22.93 -4.30 -3.63
CA SER A 34 -22.68 -5.12 -4.81
C SER A 34 -21.76 -6.26 -4.36
N ALA A 35 -22.12 -7.50 -4.71
CA ALA A 35 -21.37 -8.68 -4.27
C ALA A 35 -19.90 -8.66 -4.75
N SER A 36 -19.55 -7.79 -5.71
CA SER A 36 -18.24 -7.63 -6.32
C SER A 36 -17.37 -6.51 -5.72
N ASN A 37 -17.93 -5.53 -4.99
CA ASN A 37 -17.13 -4.43 -4.44
C ASN A 37 -16.16 -4.91 -3.33
N PRO A 38 -15.04 -4.20 -3.09
CA PRO A 38 -14.13 -4.56 -2.00
C PRO A 38 -14.86 -4.46 -0.66
N THR A 39 -14.57 -5.40 0.24
CA THR A 39 -15.04 -5.32 1.63
C THR A 39 -14.14 -4.41 2.45
N THR A 40 -12.84 -4.36 2.11
CA THR A 40 -11.83 -3.57 2.82
C THR A 40 -10.87 -2.92 1.83
N VAL A 41 -10.61 -1.63 2.00
CA VAL A 41 -9.56 -0.88 1.31
C VAL A 41 -8.52 -0.44 2.34
N VAL A 42 -7.25 -0.73 2.09
CA VAL A 42 -6.13 -0.30 2.94
C VAL A 42 -5.26 0.69 2.20
N LEU A 43 -5.12 1.90 2.75
CA LEU A 43 -4.29 2.98 2.21
C LEU A 43 -3.00 3.10 3.03
N TYR A 44 -1.86 2.75 2.43
CA TYR A 44 -0.55 2.97 3.01
C TYR A 44 0.04 4.25 2.43
N THR A 45 -0.08 5.34 3.19
CA THR A 45 0.28 6.69 2.72
C THR A 45 1.78 6.88 2.47
N TRP A 46 2.11 7.95 1.75
CA TRP A 46 3.50 8.37 1.60
C TRP A 46 4.00 9.07 2.86
N ALA A 47 5.33 9.14 3.03
CA ALA A 47 5.94 9.71 4.23
C ALA A 47 5.53 11.18 4.43
N ASP A 48 5.07 11.48 5.64
CA ASP A 48 4.65 12.82 6.10
C ASP A 48 3.54 13.42 5.21
N ALA A 49 2.67 12.55 4.68
CA ALA A 49 1.53 12.95 3.87
C ALA A 49 0.65 13.98 4.61
N HIS A 50 0.42 15.12 3.96
CA HIS A 50 -0.48 16.13 4.50
C HIS A 50 -1.91 15.57 4.58
N VAL A 51 -2.53 15.66 5.75
CA VAL A 51 -3.86 15.10 6.06
C VAL A 51 -4.93 15.47 5.01
N ARG A 52 -4.95 16.73 4.57
CA ARG A 52 -5.84 17.21 3.49
C ARG A 52 -5.71 16.47 2.16
N LEU A 53 -4.53 15.93 1.84
CA LEU A 53 -4.33 15.16 0.62
C LEU A 53 -4.86 13.74 0.81
N VAL A 54 -4.56 13.12 1.97
CA VAL A 54 -5.09 11.80 2.36
C VAL A 54 -6.62 11.80 2.37
N GLN A 55 -7.24 12.88 2.87
CA GLN A 55 -8.69 13.11 2.83
C GLN A 55 -9.31 12.96 1.44
N LYS A 56 -8.63 13.44 0.39
CA LYS A 56 -9.16 13.34 -0.98
C LYS A 56 -9.16 11.90 -1.49
N TYR A 57 -8.15 11.11 -1.12
CA TYR A 57 -8.11 9.68 -1.43
C TYR A 57 -9.17 8.92 -0.64
N PHE A 58 -9.33 9.23 0.65
CA PHE A 58 -10.41 8.69 1.47
C PHE A 58 -11.79 8.96 0.84
N GLN A 59 -12.06 10.21 0.45
CA GLN A 59 -13.34 10.59 -0.17
C GLN A 59 -13.56 9.84 -1.49
N GLY A 60 -12.56 9.78 -2.37
CA GLY A 60 -12.72 9.08 -3.65
C GLY A 60 -12.98 7.58 -3.49
N TYR A 61 -12.38 6.94 -2.48
CA TYR A 61 -12.72 5.55 -2.14
C TYR A 61 -14.11 5.39 -1.53
N ARG A 62 -14.56 6.35 -0.72
CA ARG A 62 -15.94 6.37 -0.22
C ARG A 62 -16.97 6.51 -1.35
N ASP A 63 -16.68 7.37 -2.32
CA ASP A 63 -17.56 7.56 -3.48
C ASP A 63 -17.57 6.32 -4.36
N LEU A 64 -16.40 5.70 -4.56
CA LEU A 64 -16.26 4.52 -5.43
C LEU A 64 -16.81 3.23 -4.79
N TYR A 65 -16.58 3.04 -3.48
CA TYR A 65 -16.99 1.85 -2.73
C TYR A 65 -17.65 2.23 -1.39
N PRO A 66 -18.92 2.70 -1.39
CA PRO A 66 -19.59 3.22 -0.19
C PRO A 66 -19.71 2.23 0.97
N SER A 67 -19.76 0.93 0.67
CA SER A 67 -19.88 -0.14 1.68
C SER A 67 -18.54 -0.70 2.16
N ALA A 68 -17.41 -0.23 1.64
CA ALA A 68 -16.10 -0.76 2.02
C ALA A 68 -15.61 -0.15 3.33
N LYS A 69 -15.05 -0.99 4.22
CA LYS A 69 -14.22 -0.53 5.34
C LYS A 69 -12.95 0.11 4.75
N ILE A 70 -12.56 1.29 5.23
CA ILE A 70 -11.33 1.95 4.78
C ILE A 70 -10.38 2.07 5.97
N ILE A 71 -9.17 1.55 5.81
CA ILE A 71 -8.10 1.66 6.81
C ILE A 71 -6.99 2.53 6.24
N ILE A 72 -6.55 3.54 6.98
CA ILE A 72 -5.51 4.48 6.59
C ILE A 72 -4.32 4.30 7.52
N VAL A 73 -3.16 4.00 6.94
CA VAL A 73 -1.87 3.91 7.64
C VAL A 73 -1.03 5.13 7.26
N MET A 74 -0.87 6.03 8.21
CA MET A 74 -0.01 7.21 8.10
C MET A 74 1.46 6.78 8.17
N ALA A 75 2.25 7.15 7.16
CA ALA A 75 3.69 6.94 7.17
C ALA A 75 4.40 8.22 7.65
N THR A 76 5.44 8.06 8.46
CA THR A 76 6.33 9.16 8.84
C THR A 76 7.74 8.84 8.40
N THR A 77 8.50 9.84 7.94
CA THR A 77 9.87 9.61 7.45
C THR A 77 10.72 8.91 8.52
N MET A 78 10.60 9.35 9.78
CA MET A 78 11.39 8.80 10.89
C MET A 78 11.07 7.33 11.19
N LYS A 79 9.79 6.97 11.40
CA LYS A 79 9.44 5.58 11.71
C LYS A 79 9.77 4.67 10.53
N THR A 80 9.35 5.05 9.33
CA THR A 80 9.42 4.20 8.15
C THR A 80 10.86 3.89 7.72
N PHE A 81 11.75 4.89 7.70
CA PHE A 81 13.10 4.72 7.14
C PHE A 81 14.20 4.58 8.19
N PHE A 82 14.00 5.05 9.43
CA PHE A 82 15.08 5.13 10.43
C PHE A 82 14.84 4.34 11.72
N ALA A 83 13.59 4.01 12.08
CA ALA A 83 13.29 3.28 13.32
C ALA A 83 13.43 1.74 13.21
N GLY A 84 13.58 1.22 12.00
CA GLY A 84 13.81 -0.22 11.78
C GLY A 84 12.54 -1.06 11.70
N ARG A 85 12.73 -2.37 11.49
CA ARG A 85 11.66 -3.29 11.11
C ARG A 85 10.67 -3.58 12.25
N GLU A 86 11.13 -3.63 13.49
CA GLU A 86 10.27 -3.88 14.65
C GLU A 86 9.29 -2.74 14.87
N THR A 87 9.76 -1.49 14.79
CA THR A 87 8.89 -0.31 14.87
C THR A 87 7.88 -0.28 13.72
N ASN A 88 8.30 -0.58 12.49
CA ASN A 88 7.38 -0.65 11.35
C ASN A 88 6.28 -1.71 11.55
N GLN A 89 6.62 -2.88 12.11
CA GLN A 89 5.64 -3.89 12.47
C GLN A 89 4.71 -3.43 13.60
N ALA A 90 5.25 -2.73 14.62
CA ALA A 90 4.45 -2.21 15.73
C ALA A 90 3.38 -1.22 15.27
N VAL A 91 3.70 -0.36 14.28
CA VAL A 91 2.75 0.61 13.69
C VAL A 91 1.49 -0.08 13.15
N VAL A 92 1.67 -1.18 12.42
CA VAL A 92 0.56 -1.89 11.77
C VAL A 92 -0.01 -3.04 12.62
N ARG A 93 0.66 -3.44 13.71
CA ARG A 93 0.29 -4.64 14.48
C ARG A 93 -1.18 -4.67 14.90
N GLU A 94 -1.64 -3.58 15.51
CA GLU A 94 -3.03 -3.47 15.99
C GLU A 94 -4.03 -3.52 14.84
N MET A 95 -3.72 -2.90 13.69
CA MET A 95 -4.59 -2.96 12.52
C MET A 95 -4.69 -4.37 11.97
N VAL A 96 -3.58 -5.11 11.92
CA VAL A 96 -3.60 -6.48 11.43
C VAL A 96 -4.43 -7.33 12.39
N ILE A 97 -4.20 -7.24 13.70
CA ILE A 97 -4.90 -8.06 14.71
C ILE A 97 -6.40 -7.75 14.77
N LYS A 98 -6.80 -6.47 14.73
CA LYS A 98 -8.19 -6.07 14.99
C LYS A 98 -9.04 -5.93 13.73
N GLU A 99 -8.41 -5.58 12.60
CA GLU A 99 -9.14 -5.22 11.39
C GLU A 99 -8.93 -6.18 10.23
N LEU A 100 -7.83 -6.95 10.17
CA LEU A 100 -7.55 -7.87 9.07
C LEU A 100 -7.61 -9.34 9.51
N TRP A 101 -7.15 -9.63 10.73
CA TRP A 101 -7.07 -10.95 11.35
C TRP A 101 -8.31 -11.20 12.22
N PRO A 102 -8.88 -12.40 12.19
CA PRO A 102 -9.40 -13.09 11.01
C PRO A 102 -10.79 -12.52 10.68
N LEU A 103 -10.90 -11.70 9.64
CA LEU A 103 -12.16 -11.14 9.15
C LEU A 103 -13.22 -12.18 8.68
N ASN A 104 -13.10 -13.49 8.99
CA ASN A 104 -14.19 -14.49 8.94
C ASN A 104 -13.81 -15.89 9.49
N SER A 105 -13.16 -16.02 10.65
CA SER A 105 -13.13 -17.33 11.35
C SER A 105 -14.47 -17.62 12.05
N CYS A 106 -15.56 -17.68 11.28
CA CYS A 106 -16.84 -18.23 11.67
C CYS A 106 -17.48 -18.92 10.45
N LYS A 107 -16.83 -20.02 10.03
CA LYS A 107 -17.41 -21.24 9.41
C LYS A 107 -16.27 -22.13 8.90
N LEU A 108 -15.40 -22.58 9.81
CA LEU A 108 -14.77 -23.88 9.64
C LEU A 108 -15.65 -24.89 10.36
N SER A 109 -16.79 -25.21 9.78
CA SER A 109 -17.57 -26.40 10.14
C SER A 109 -17.40 -27.39 9.01
N THR A 110 -16.55 -28.39 9.28
CA THR A 110 -16.72 -29.80 8.93
C THR A 110 -17.14 -30.16 7.50
N SER A 111 -16.23 -30.88 6.83
CA SER A 111 -16.48 -32.00 5.90
C SER A 111 -17.44 -31.79 4.71
N SER A 112 -16.90 -31.87 3.49
CA SER A 112 -17.10 -33.02 2.58
C SER A 112 -16.88 -32.57 1.14
N GLU A 113 -16.29 -33.48 0.36
CA GLU A 113 -16.04 -33.37 -1.07
C GLU A 113 -17.31 -32.97 -1.85
N LEU A 114 -17.27 -31.87 -2.61
CA LEU A 114 -18.27 -31.55 -3.64
C LEU A 114 -17.62 -30.85 -4.86
N PRO A 115 -18.18 -31.04 -6.07
CA PRO A 115 -17.45 -31.01 -7.34
C PRO A 115 -17.23 -29.62 -7.95
N GLU A 116 -16.25 -29.57 -8.85
CA GLU A 116 -15.59 -28.41 -9.48
C GLU A 116 -16.49 -27.48 -10.33
N SER A 117 -17.80 -27.72 -10.39
CA SER A 117 -18.76 -27.00 -11.25
C SER A 117 -19.64 -25.98 -10.54
N MET A 118 -19.50 -25.76 -9.23
CA MET A 118 -20.26 -24.74 -8.48
C MET A 118 -19.35 -23.58 -8.04
N LYS A 119 -18.74 -22.90 -9.00
CA LYS A 119 -17.86 -21.75 -8.76
C LYS A 119 -18.68 -20.50 -8.35
N TYR A 120 -18.42 -20.04 -7.13
CA TYR A 120 -18.52 -18.66 -6.65
C TYR A 120 -19.89 -17.94 -6.74
N ARG A 121 -20.94 -18.52 -6.16
CA ARG A 121 -22.09 -17.72 -5.68
C ARG A 121 -22.32 -18.00 -4.20
N GLY A 122 -22.00 -17.03 -3.34
CA GLY A 122 -22.61 -16.94 -2.01
C GLY A 122 -21.75 -17.18 -0.78
N THR A 123 -20.42 -17.27 -0.87
CA THR A 123 -19.55 -17.26 0.32
C THR A 123 -18.85 -15.90 0.46
N THR A 124 -19.11 -15.18 1.55
CA THR A 124 -18.55 -13.85 1.87
C THR A 124 -17.07 -13.94 2.21
N HIS A 125 -16.24 -14.25 1.22
CA HIS A 125 -14.79 -14.16 1.35
C HIS A 125 -14.38 -12.68 1.44
N PRO A 126 -13.45 -12.32 2.34
CA PRO A 126 -12.95 -10.95 2.42
C PRO A 126 -12.31 -10.56 1.10
N ARG A 127 -12.72 -9.41 0.55
CA ARG A 127 -12.20 -8.82 -0.68
C ARG A 127 -11.39 -7.58 -0.33
N ILE A 128 -10.08 -7.76 -0.18
CA ILE A 128 -9.15 -6.74 0.29
C ILE A 128 -8.41 -6.12 -0.90
N LEU A 129 -8.54 -4.80 -1.01
CA LEU A 129 -7.76 -3.94 -1.90
C LEU A 129 -6.70 -3.20 -1.08
N MET A 130 -5.44 -3.38 -1.41
CA MET A 130 -4.34 -2.62 -0.80
C MET A 130 -3.81 -1.58 -1.77
N HIS A 131 -3.56 -0.36 -1.28
CA HIS A 131 -3.01 0.75 -2.04
C HIS A 131 -1.79 1.31 -1.33
N ALA A 132 -0.60 1.07 -1.89
CA ALA A 132 0.65 1.58 -1.37
C ALA A 132 1.11 2.80 -2.18
N PHE A 133 1.24 3.93 -1.48
CA PHE A 133 1.78 5.17 -2.02
C PHE A 133 3.27 5.30 -1.70
N SER A 134 4.09 5.58 -2.71
CA SER A 134 5.54 5.73 -2.56
C SER A 134 6.22 4.47 -1.99
N ASN A 135 7.54 4.54 -1.82
CA ASN A 135 8.30 3.45 -1.18
C ASN A 135 7.92 3.31 0.30
N SER A 136 7.52 4.40 0.98
CA SER A 136 7.11 4.35 2.39
C SER A 136 5.83 3.53 2.61
N GLY A 137 4.83 3.67 1.71
CA GLY A 137 3.64 2.83 1.74
C GLY A 137 4.00 1.36 1.51
N GLY A 138 4.97 1.10 0.62
CA GLY A 138 5.53 -0.24 0.39
C GLY A 138 6.18 -0.85 1.63
N VAL A 139 6.86 -0.05 2.47
CA VAL A 139 7.44 -0.52 3.74
C VAL A 139 6.36 -0.89 4.76
N ASN A 140 5.27 -0.12 4.85
CA ASN A 140 4.14 -0.46 5.74
C ASN A 140 3.37 -1.69 5.23
N LEU A 141 3.31 -1.89 3.90
CA LEU A 141 2.80 -3.12 3.29
C LEU A 141 3.69 -4.33 3.64
N GLU A 142 5.02 -4.22 3.51
CA GLU A 142 5.96 -5.26 3.96
C GLU A 142 5.74 -5.57 5.45
N ALA A 143 5.65 -4.55 6.30
CA ALA A 143 5.40 -4.72 7.72
C ALA A 143 4.09 -5.45 8.01
N THR A 144 3.04 -5.16 7.23
CA THR A 144 1.74 -5.84 7.33
C THR A 144 1.87 -7.34 7.05
N ALA A 145 2.59 -7.71 5.98
CA ALA A 145 2.83 -9.11 5.64
C ALA A 145 3.70 -9.82 6.69
N LEU A 146 4.69 -9.15 7.27
CA LEU A 146 5.51 -9.70 8.35
C LEU A 146 4.71 -9.96 9.63
N VAL A 147 3.85 -9.02 10.03
CA VAL A 147 2.93 -9.22 11.16
C VAL A 147 1.97 -10.38 10.86
N TRP A 148 1.43 -10.47 9.65
CA TRP A 148 0.58 -11.57 9.22
C TRP A 148 1.29 -12.94 9.37
N HIS A 149 2.52 -13.07 8.87
CA HIS A 149 3.32 -14.28 9.06
C HIS A 149 3.61 -14.58 10.53
N SER A 150 3.84 -13.54 11.35
CA SER A 150 4.03 -13.72 12.78
C SER A 150 2.78 -14.26 13.47
N LEU A 151 1.59 -13.82 13.05
CA LEU A 151 0.32 -14.31 13.59
C LEU A 151 0.09 -15.76 13.16
N GLN A 152 0.27 -16.10 11.88
CA GLN A 152 0.20 -17.49 11.39
C GLN A 152 1.09 -18.43 12.20
N ARG A 153 2.36 -18.05 12.43
CA ARG A 153 3.28 -18.82 13.28
C ARG A 153 2.76 -18.99 14.71
N SER A 154 2.22 -17.93 15.32
CA SER A 154 1.73 -17.98 16.69
C SER A 154 0.54 -18.92 16.91
N VAL A 155 -0.26 -19.16 15.86
CA VAL A 155 -1.42 -20.06 15.89
C VAL A 155 -1.16 -21.42 15.22
N GLY A 156 0.10 -21.71 14.85
CA GLY A 156 0.48 -22.97 14.19
C GLY A 156 -0.07 -23.13 12.76
N GLN A 157 -0.47 -22.04 12.09
CA GLN A 157 -0.87 -22.08 10.68
C GLN A 157 0.34 -22.06 9.75
N SER A 158 0.18 -22.66 8.55
CA SER A 158 1.19 -22.55 7.49
C SER A 158 1.43 -21.09 7.13
N ILE A 159 2.70 -20.70 7.01
CA ILE A 159 3.08 -19.35 6.59
C ILE A 159 2.68 -19.19 5.12
N GLY A 160 1.94 -18.14 4.82
CA GLY A 160 1.48 -17.84 3.46
C GLY A 160 1.16 -16.37 3.26
N PRO A 161 0.94 -15.95 2.01
CA PRO A 161 0.81 -14.55 1.65
C PRO A 161 -0.43 -13.89 2.25
N LEU A 162 -0.46 -12.56 2.17
CA LEU A 162 -1.63 -11.77 2.55
C LEU A 162 -2.87 -12.17 1.73
N PRO A 163 -4.07 -12.26 2.33
CA PRO A 163 -5.29 -12.66 1.64
C PRO A 163 -5.92 -11.47 0.88
N ILE A 164 -5.24 -10.97 -0.15
CA ILE A 164 -5.66 -9.80 -0.94
C ILE A 164 -6.04 -10.18 -2.37
N GLN A 165 -6.95 -9.40 -2.96
CA GLN A 165 -7.41 -9.58 -4.35
C GLN A 165 -6.77 -8.56 -5.28
N GLY A 166 -6.47 -7.36 -4.78
CA GLY A 166 -5.85 -6.32 -5.59
C GLY A 166 -4.78 -5.56 -4.82
N LEU A 167 -3.68 -5.25 -5.53
CA LEU A 167 -2.61 -4.39 -5.05
C LEU A 167 -2.41 -3.22 -6.02
N ILE A 168 -2.59 -2.00 -5.52
CA ILE A 168 -2.29 -0.75 -6.23
C ILE A 168 -0.95 -0.21 -5.70
N LEU A 169 -0.07 0.10 -6.63
CA LEU A 169 1.26 0.67 -6.40
C LEU A 169 1.30 2.04 -7.07
N ASP A 170 1.12 3.09 -6.28
CA ASP A 170 1.11 4.47 -6.75
C ASP A 170 2.45 5.13 -6.45
N SER A 171 3.13 5.56 -7.51
CA SER A 171 4.48 6.12 -7.45
C SER A 171 5.46 5.18 -6.73
N THR A 172 5.40 3.87 -7.00
CA THR A 172 6.23 2.85 -6.34
C THR A 172 6.20 1.54 -7.13
N PRO A 173 7.23 0.67 -7.05
CA PRO A 173 8.51 0.87 -6.38
C PRO A 173 9.53 1.59 -7.25
N GLY A 174 10.45 2.30 -6.60
CA GLY A 174 11.61 2.95 -7.23
C GLY A 174 12.68 1.97 -7.71
N GLY A 175 13.77 2.50 -8.25
CA GLY A 175 14.92 1.70 -8.68
C GLY A 175 15.66 1.08 -7.48
N SER A 176 16.53 0.11 -7.76
CA SER A 176 17.34 -0.59 -6.77
C SER A 176 18.84 -0.27 -6.84
N SER A 177 19.27 0.43 -7.88
CA SER A 177 20.68 0.77 -8.09
C SER A 177 21.06 2.02 -7.31
N PHE A 178 21.99 1.90 -6.36
CA PHE A 178 22.44 3.04 -5.56
C PHE A 178 22.97 4.18 -6.45
N SER A 179 23.82 3.90 -7.44
CA SER A 179 24.45 4.94 -8.25
C SER A 179 23.45 5.71 -9.12
N LEU A 180 22.42 5.02 -9.64
CA LEU A 180 21.38 5.65 -10.46
C LEU A 180 20.36 6.39 -9.60
N GLU A 181 20.01 5.83 -8.44
CA GLU A 181 18.94 6.35 -7.61
C GLU A 181 19.41 7.34 -6.55
N PHE A 182 20.72 7.52 -6.36
CA PHE A 182 21.31 8.38 -5.32
C PHE A 182 20.67 9.78 -5.28
N TYR A 183 20.53 10.42 -6.45
CA TYR A 183 19.91 11.75 -6.56
C TYR A 183 18.44 11.74 -6.11
N ARG A 184 17.68 10.69 -6.47
CA ARG A 184 16.24 10.58 -6.21
C ARG A 184 15.97 10.26 -4.75
N TRP A 185 16.75 9.35 -4.17
CA TRP A 185 16.70 9.06 -2.75
C TRP A 185 17.11 10.28 -1.93
N THR A 186 18.14 11.01 -2.36
CA THR A 186 18.55 12.27 -1.72
C THR A 186 17.43 13.30 -1.79
N ALA A 187 16.79 13.47 -2.95
CA ALA A 187 15.66 14.38 -3.12
C ALA A 187 14.48 13.99 -2.21
N GLY A 188 14.16 12.69 -2.12
CA GLY A 188 13.10 12.18 -1.25
C GLY A 188 13.39 12.39 0.23
N VAL A 189 14.59 12.04 0.70
CA VAL A 189 15.01 12.26 2.10
C VAL A 189 15.06 13.74 2.44
N ALA A 190 15.49 14.60 1.52
CA ALA A 190 15.55 16.05 1.73
C ALA A 190 14.18 16.69 2.00
N LEU A 191 13.07 16.07 1.55
CA LEU A 191 11.71 16.53 1.86
C LEU A 191 11.41 16.46 3.37
N GLY A 192 11.93 15.44 4.07
CA GLY A 192 11.80 15.32 5.52
C GLY A 192 12.59 16.37 6.31
N PHE A 193 13.53 17.06 5.65
CA PHE A 193 14.35 18.12 6.23
C PHE A 193 14.01 19.51 5.65
N ALA A 194 12.79 19.69 5.15
CA ALA A 194 12.35 20.95 4.54
C ALA A 194 12.38 22.17 5.50
N PHE A 195 12.50 21.94 6.82
CA PHE A 195 12.70 22.99 7.82
C PHE A 195 14.12 23.61 7.81
N LEU A 196 15.08 22.97 7.14
CA LEU A 196 16.44 23.49 6.96
C LEU A 196 16.57 24.28 5.65
N PRO A 197 17.57 25.19 5.53
CA PRO A 197 17.93 25.79 4.25
C PRO A 197 18.21 24.72 3.19
N ARG A 198 17.71 24.93 1.96
CA ARG A 198 17.80 23.96 0.85
C ARG A 198 19.19 23.31 0.63
N PRO A 199 20.33 24.04 0.61
CA PRO A 199 21.62 23.39 0.43
C PRO A 199 21.99 22.47 1.61
N LEU A 200 21.65 22.90 2.84
CA LEU A 200 21.90 22.11 4.05
C LEU A 200 21.01 20.86 4.09
N ALA A 201 19.72 20.99 3.77
CA ALA A 201 18.80 19.85 3.69
C ALA A 201 19.30 18.79 2.69
N LYS A 202 19.79 19.21 1.51
CA LYS A 202 20.37 18.31 0.51
C LYS A 202 21.66 17.64 1.01
N LEU A 203 22.54 18.38 1.69
CA LEU A 203 23.79 17.84 2.23
C LEU A 203 23.50 16.78 3.31
N VAL A 204 22.61 17.08 4.25
CA VAL A 204 22.15 16.15 5.28
C VAL A 204 21.53 14.90 4.64
N ALA A 205 20.62 15.09 3.69
CA ALA A 205 19.98 13.98 2.98
C ALA A 205 20.97 13.10 2.21
N ALA A 206 21.91 13.70 1.48
CA ALA A 206 22.94 12.98 0.73
C ALA A 206 23.83 12.14 1.66
N THR A 207 24.17 12.71 2.82
CA THR A 207 24.97 12.03 3.85
C THR A 207 24.20 10.84 4.42
N ILE A 208 22.93 11.02 4.75
CA ILE A 208 22.05 9.95 5.24
C ILE A 208 21.91 8.84 4.20
N VAL A 209 21.64 9.16 2.94
CA VAL A 209 21.52 8.19 1.85
C VAL A 209 22.81 7.39 1.67
N LEU A 210 23.97 8.06 1.71
CA LEU A 210 25.26 7.41 1.63
C LEU A 210 25.47 6.44 2.80
N LEU A 211 25.19 6.85 4.04
CA LEU A 211 25.43 6.04 5.23
C LEU A 211 24.43 4.90 5.42
N TYR A 212 23.15 5.11 5.11
CA TYR A 212 22.07 4.14 5.37
C TYR A 212 21.70 3.26 4.18
N PHE A 213 21.93 3.73 2.94
CA PHE A 213 21.62 2.95 1.74
C PHE A 213 22.89 2.56 0.98
N GLY A 214 23.88 3.44 0.89
CA GLY A 214 25.13 3.20 0.14
C GLY A 214 26.09 2.26 0.85
N LEU A 215 26.56 2.62 2.04
CA LEU A 215 27.58 1.87 2.78
C LEU A 215 27.13 0.44 3.10
N PRO A 216 25.88 0.16 3.53
CA PRO A 216 25.40 -1.21 3.70
C PRO A 216 25.41 -2.00 2.39
N SER A 217 25.07 -1.35 1.26
CA SER A 217 25.09 -1.99 -0.06
C SER A 217 26.51 -2.36 -0.48
N LEU A 218 27.52 -1.53 -0.18
CA LEU A 218 28.93 -1.86 -0.40
C LEU A 218 29.42 -3.03 0.48
N LEU A 219 28.84 -3.19 1.67
CA LEU A 219 29.11 -4.29 2.58
C LEU A 219 28.26 -5.55 2.28
N GLY A 220 27.58 -5.59 1.12
CA GLY A 220 26.75 -6.73 0.71
C GLY A 220 25.43 -6.87 1.47
N LYS A 221 25.03 -5.87 2.28
CA LYS A 221 23.73 -5.86 2.96
C LYS A 221 22.66 -5.29 2.05
N GLU A 222 21.51 -5.95 2.00
CA GLU A 222 20.36 -5.50 1.22
C GLU A 222 19.83 -4.17 1.77
N SER A 223 19.78 -3.14 0.91
CA SER A 223 19.23 -1.82 1.27
C SER A 223 17.69 -1.83 1.24
N LEU A 224 17.07 -0.86 1.92
CA LEU A 224 15.61 -0.75 1.97
C LEU A 224 14.95 -0.69 0.57
N PRO A 225 15.46 0.08 -0.41
CA PRO A 225 14.86 0.13 -1.75
C PRO A 225 14.93 -1.22 -2.50
N VAL A 226 16.06 -1.92 -2.39
CA VAL A 226 16.25 -3.26 -2.99
C VAL A 226 15.25 -4.25 -2.38
N ARG A 227 15.18 -4.25 -1.04
CA ARG A 227 14.26 -5.12 -0.30
C ARG A 227 12.81 -4.85 -0.65
N GLY A 228 12.41 -3.58 -0.72
CA GLY A 228 11.04 -3.17 -1.05
C GLY A 228 10.58 -3.73 -2.39
N ARG A 229 11.38 -3.57 -3.46
CA ARG A 229 11.09 -4.20 -4.77
C ARG A 229 10.96 -5.71 -4.66
N ARG A 230 11.92 -6.37 -4.02
CA ARG A 230 11.95 -7.84 -3.94
C ARG A 230 10.73 -8.39 -3.19
N VAL A 231 10.38 -7.81 -2.04
CA VAL A 231 9.26 -8.26 -1.19
C VAL A 231 7.93 -8.10 -1.91
N ILE A 232 7.71 -6.97 -2.59
CA ILE A 232 6.45 -6.73 -3.31
C ILE A 232 6.30 -7.74 -4.47
N ASN A 233 7.39 -8.18 -5.10
CA ASN A 233 7.41 -9.24 -6.11
C ASN A 233 7.66 -10.66 -5.54
N SER A 234 7.39 -10.91 -4.26
CA SER A 234 7.59 -12.24 -3.65
C SER A 234 6.25 -12.94 -3.38
N PRO A 235 6.02 -14.15 -3.94
CA PRO A 235 4.83 -14.94 -3.69
C PRO A 235 4.60 -15.32 -2.23
N ASP A 236 5.67 -15.30 -1.43
CA ASP A 236 5.59 -15.56 0.01
C ASP A 236 4.82 -14.47 0.75
N TYR A 237 4.81 -13.24 0.23
CA TYR A 237 4.18 -12.07 0.88
C TYR A 237 2.91 -11.64 0.16
N ILE A 238 2.94 -11.62 -1.18
CA ILE A 238 1.85 -11.15 -2.03
C ILE A 238 1.40 -12.30 -2.93
N PRO A 239 0.11 -12.70 -2.91
CA PRO A 239 -0.36 -13.86 -3.64
C PRO A 239 -0.33 -13.60 -5.15
N THR A 240 0.15 -14.57 -5.94
CA THR A 240 0.20 -14.45 -7.41
C THR A 240 -1.18 -14.35 -8.06
N THR A 241 -2.23 -14.77 -7.34
CA THR A 241 -3.62 -14.62 -7.75
C THR A 241 -4.16 -13.20 -7.62
N SER A 242 -3.48 -12.30 -6.89
CA SER A 242 -3.89 -10.89 -6.81
C SER A 242 -3.53 -10.13 -8.08
N GLY A 243 -4.47 -9.28 -8.53
CA GLY A 243 -4.22 -8.33 -9.61
C GLY A 243 -3.28 -7.22 -9.17
N ARG A 244 -2.61 -6.56 -10.13
CA ARG A 244 -1.75 -5.41 -9.84
C ARG A 244 -2.00 -4.20 -10.72
N LEU A 245 -2.16 -3.05 -10.10
CA LEU A 245 -2.20 -1.76 -10.79
C LEU A 245 -0.99 -0.92 -10.38
N TYR A 246 -0.22 -0.51 -11.37
CA TYR A 246 0.83 0.49 -11.19
C TYR A 246 0.33 1.84 -11.70
N ILE A 247 0.35 2.86 -10.85
CA ILE A 247 0.04 4.24 -11.23
C ILE A 247 1.34 5.05 -11.10
N TYR A 248 1.79 5.66 -12.18
CA TYR A 248 3.09 6.33 -12.23
C TYR A 248 3.14 7.40 -13.32
N SER A 249 4.22 8.18 -13.35
CA SER A 249 4.39 9.28 -14.30
C SER A 249 5.81 9.33 -14.83
N ASP A 250 5.96 9.77 -16.07
CA ASP A 250 7.27 10.08 -16.68
C ASP A 250 7.99 11.27 -16.00
N SER A 251 7.24 12.08 -15.25
CA SER A 251 7.72 13.31 -14.63
C SER A 251 7.80 13.21 -13.10
N ASP A 252 7.70 12.01 -12.53
CA ASP A 252 7.91 11.79 -11.11
C ASP A 252 9.42 11.95 -10.77
N PRO A 253 9.79 12.98 -9.97
CA PRO A 253 11.20 13.23 -9.66
C PRO A 253 11.81 12.18 -8.73
N LEU A 254 10.98 11.44 -7.98
CA LEU A 254 11.45 10.48 -6.97
C LEU A 254 11.44 9.04 -7.48
N ILE A 255 10.53 8.67 -8.38
CA ILE A 255 10.30 7.27 -8.77
C ILE A 255 10.24 7.12 -10.28
N GLY A 256 11.08 6.24 -10.84
CA GLY A 256 11.27 6.13 -12.29
C GLY A 256 10.14 5.38 -12.94
N ASP A 257 9.58 5.94 -14.01
CA ASP A 257 8.63 5.24 -14.86
C ASP A 257 9.22 3.92 -15.37
N LYS A 258 10.47 3.93 -15.84
CA LYS A 258 11.19 2.72 -16.28
C LYS A 258 11.40 1.70 -15.16
N ASP A 259 11.62 2.16 -13.94
CA ASP A 259 11.78 1.27 -12.77
C ASP A 259 10.46 0.60 -12.42
N VAL A 260 9.35 1.34 -12.49
CA VAL A 260 7.99 0.83 -12.28
C VAL A 260 7.62 -0.16 -13.40
N GLU A 261 7.83 0.20 -14.66
CA GLU A 261 7.59 -0.67 -15.82
C GLU A 261 8.41 -1.97 -15.74
N SER A 262 9.68 -1.86 -15.31
CA SER A 262 10.56 -3.01 -15.06
C SER A 262 10.02 -3.92 -13.96
N HIS A 263 9.50 -3.34 -12.88
CA HIS A 263 8.92 -4.10 -11.78
C HIS A 263 7.65 -4.85 -12.20
N GLY A 264 6.80 -4.21 -13.01
CA GLY A 264 5.61 -4.84 -13.58
C GLY A 264 5.95 -6.00 -14.52
N ARG A 265 7.01 -5.86 -15.34
CA ARG A 265 7.52 -6.95 -16.18
C ARG A 265 8.01 -8.13 -15.35
N GLU A 266 8.75 -7.87 -14.27
CA GLU A 266 9.19 -8.91 -13.34
C GLU A 266 8.00 -9.62 -12.67
N ALA A 267 6.98 -8.86 -12.23
CA ALA A 267 5.75 -9.44 -11.67
C ALA A 267 5.06 -10.37 -12.68
N LYS A 268 4.94 -9.93 -13.94
CA LYS A 268 4.37 -10.76 -15.01
C LYS A 268 5.17 -12.04 -15.22
N ALA A 269 6.50 -11.95 -15.26
CA ALA A 269 7.38 -13.11 -15.41
C ALA A 269 7.27 -14.11 -14.25
N LYS A 270 6.96 -13.62 -13.04
CA LYS A 270 6.69 -14.43 -11.84
C LYS A 270 5.27 -15.00 -11.76
N GLY A 271 4.44 -14.76 -12.77
CA GLY A 271 3.09 -15.33 -12.87
C GLY A 271 2.01 -14.58 -12.08
N TYR A 272 2.25 -13.32 -11.68
CA TYR A 272 1.20 -12.48 -11.12
C TYR A 272 0.13 -12.17 -12.17
N ARG A 273 -1.14 -12.26 -11.77
CA ARG A 273 -2.30 -11.98 -12.63
C ARG A 273 -2.50 -10.49 -12.87
N ASP A 274 -3.16 -10.18 -13.97
CA ASP A 274 -3.77 -8.88 -14.26
C ASP A 274 -2.88 -7.66 -13.95
N ILE A 275 -1.67 -7.65 -14.53
CA ILE A 275 -0.73 -6.54 -14.44
C ILE A 275 -1.20 -5.38 -15.32
N VAL A 276 -1.59 -4.28 -14.70
CA VAL A 276 -2.01 -3.05 -15.35
C VAL A 276 -1.00 -1.94 -15.07
N LEU A 277 -0.52 -1.29 -16.12
CA LEU A 277 0.37 -0.13 -16.05
C LEU A 277 -0.40 1.11 -16.50
N GLU A 278 -0.74 2.00 -15.57
CA GLU A 278 -1.47 3.25 -15.84
C GLU A 278 -0.50 4.44 -15.75
N LYS A 279 0.07 4.81 -16.90
CA LYS A 279 1.04 5.92 -17.01
C LYS A 279 0.32 7.26 -17.15
N PHE A 280 0.73 8.22 -16.33
CA PHE A 280 0.38 9.63 -16.43
C PHE A 280 1.52 10.40 -17.12
N GLN A 281 1.19 11.57 -17.66
CA GLN A 281 2.14 12.44 -18.36
C GLN A 281 2.25 13.74 -17.56
N GLY A 282 3.43 14.08 -17.06
CA GLY A 282 3.64 15.37 -16.41
C GLY A 282 3.25 15.48 -14.93
N SER A 283 2.59 14.49 -14.32
CA SER A 283 2.34 14.51 -12.86
C SER A 283 3.62 14.33 -12.06
N GLY A 284 3.72 15.04 -10.93
CA GLY A 284 4.73 14.77 -9.91
C GLY A 284 4.39 13.57 -9.03
N HIS A 285 5.29 13.29 -8.08
CA HIS A 285 5.20 12.18 -7.13
C HIS A 285 3.88 12.20 -6.34
N VAL A 286 3.11 11.11 -6.41
CA VAL A 286 1.80 10.93 -5.73
C VAL A 286 0.79 12.04 -6.06
N ALA A 287 0.96 12.72 -7.18
CA ALA A 287 0.10 13.83 -7.62
C ALA A 287 -0.83 13.45 -8.78
N HIS A 288 -0.86 12.17 -9.18
CA HIS A 288 -1.64 11.67 -10.32
C HIS A 288 -3.13 11.94 -10.17
N MET A 289 -3.70 11.62 -9.00
CA MET A 289 -5.12 11.88 -8.68
C MET A 289 -5.46 13.37 -8.71
N ARG A 290 -4.52 14.24 -8.30
CA ARG A 290 -4.72 15.70 -8.38
C ARG A 290 -4.69 16.20 -9.82
N GLN A 291 -3.83 15.63 -10.66
CA GLN A 291 -3.65 16.06 -12.04
C GLN A 291 -4.86 15.69 -12.90
N ASP A 292 -5.29 14.43 -12.85
CA ASP A 292 -6.47 13.95 -13.58
C ASP A 292 -7.28 12.98 -12.72
N PRO A 293 -8.19 13.50 -11.88
CA PRO A 293 -9.01 12.68 -10.99
C PRO A 293 -9.88 11.68 -11.75
N LYS A 294 -10.41 12.07 -12.91
CA LYS A 294 -11.31 11.21 -13.70
C LYS A 294 -10.57 9.98 -14.20
N LYS A 295 -9.40 10.18 -14.81
CA LYS A 295 -8.55 9.06 -15.27
C LYS A 295 -8.12 8.18 -14.10
N TYR A 296 -7.71 8.79 -12.99
CA TYR A 296 -7.21 8.09 -11.81
C TYR A 296 -8.26 7.13 -11.21
N TRP A 297 -9.44 7.65 -10.86
CA TRP A 297 -10.49 6.83 -10.24
C TRP A 297 -11.08 5.81 -11.22
N ALA A 298 -11.17 6.16 -12.51
CA ALA A 298 -11.60 5.20 -13.54
C ALA A 298 -10.60 4.04 -13.71
N ALA A 299 -9.29 4.30 -13.59
CA ALA A 299 -8.28 3.24 -13.63
C ALA A 299 -8.42 2.28 -12.45
N ILE A 300 -8.63 2.81 -11.24
CA ILE A 300 -8.85 2.01 -10.02
C ILE A 300 -10.12 1.16 -10.13
N ALA A 301 -11.23 1.75 -10.60
CA ALA A 301 -12.49 1.03 -10.80
C ALA A 301 -12.34 -0.13 -11.80
N ARG A 302 -11.81 0.17 -13.01
CA ARG A 302 -11.58 -0.85 -14.05
C ARG A 302 -10.63 -1.96 -13.59
N PHE A 303 -9.61 -1.61 -12.80
CA PHE A 303 -8.68 -2.57 -12.25
C PHE A 303 -9.37 -3.53 -11.26
N TRP A 304 -10.18 -2.97 -10.34
CA TRP A 304 -10.89 -3.77 -9.36
C TRP A 304 -11.90 -4.71 -10.01
N ASP A 305 -12.69 -4.20 -10.97
CA ASP A 305 -13.69 -4.99 -11.69
C ASP A 305 -13.08 -6.22 -12.39
N LYS A 306 -11.85 -6.09 -12.90
CA LYS A 306 -11.11 -7.21 -13.50
C LYS A 306 -10.54 -8.19 -12.47
N SER A 307 -10.15 -7.69 -11.30
CA SER A 307 -9.52 -8.50 -10.24
C SER A 307 -10.52 -9.36 -9.45
N CYS A 308 -11.82 -9.11 -9.62
CA CYS A 308 -12.90 -9.83 -8.93
C CYS A 308 -13.55 -10.97 -9.74
N VAL A 309 -12.98 -11.31 -10.90
CA VAL A 309 -13.41 -12.41 -11.79
C VAL A 309 -12.56 -13.65 -11.56
#